data_AF-A0AAW1XFE3-F1
#
_entry.id   AF-A0AAW1XFE3-F1
#
_cell.length_a   1.000
_cell.length_b   1.000
_cell.length_c   1.000
_cell.angle_alpha   90.00
_cell.angle_beta   90.00
_cell.angle_gamma   90.00
#
_symmetry.space_group_name_H-M   'P 1'
#
loop_
_entity.id
_entity.type
_entity.pdbx_description
1 polymer ?
#
loop_
_entity_poly.entity_id
_entity_poly.type
_entity_poly.pdbx_seq_one_letter_code
_entity_poly.pdbx_strand_id
1 'polypeptide(L)'
;MPFELDDVANKFALGVQLNIFQCGGFAIAQCLTHKLADALSYFTFSKTWAATAREEPKIAQPEFISATLFPSNKNLGGYDARTGITRNKVTNRFVFSASNIEELRKLQVDKASTRPSCVEALSSFILSCFVEATKDIGSADKFYRVLQSVNLRPRFDPPLPHHSFGNLYLVAVTAPSRISSGEPFHGIREVISKIDNDYLRKLQNGDNQLSSIKTLAESYAEGEQVTLSFSSYCRFPLYDNDFGWGRPTWVGSPALTFKNLVTFMDTKIGGGIEAYISLEEEVMAKFASDVDFLAYVSPSGVLN
;
A
#
# COMPACT_ATOMS: atom_id res chain seq x y z
N MET A 1 16.68 7.29 7.47
CA MET A 1 16.22 5.90 7.71
C MET A 1 17.42 5.11 8.22
N PRO A 2 17.23 4.16 9.15
CA PRO A 2 18.34 3.39 9.71
C PRO A 2 19.02 2.45 8.70
N PHE A 3 18.34 2.08 7.61
CA PHE A 3 18.87 1.24 6.53
C PHE A 3 18.44 1.78 5.16
N GLU A 4 19.15 1.36 4.10
CA GLU A 4 18.69 1.48 2.71
C GLU A 4 17.47 0.57 2.48
N LEU A 5 16.45 1.08 1.78
CA LEU A 5 15.15 0.38 1.65
C LEU A 5 15.15 -0.73 0.60
N ASP A 6 16.10 -0.71 -0.34
CA ASP A 6 16.29 -1.71 -1.39
C ASP A 6 17.43 -2.69 -1.10
N ASP A 7 18.07 -2.61 0.07
CA ASP A 7 19.06 -3.59 0.49
C ASP A 7 18.38 -4.91 0.89
N VAL A 8 18.12 -5.75 -0.13
CA VAL A 8 17.56 -7.09 0.05
C VAL A 8 18.54 -8.06 0.75
N ALA A 9 19.82 -7.71 0.86
CA ALA A 9 20.84 -8.50 1.54
C ALA A 9 20.95 -8.16 3.05
N ASN A 10 20.29 -7.08 3.50
CA ASN A 10 20.22 -6.73 4.91
C ASN A 10 19.71 -7.92 5.74
N LYS A 11 20.46 -8.22 6.81
CA LYS A 11 20.19 -9.33 7.74
C LYS A 11 19.47 -8.89 9.01
N PHE A 12 19.35 -7.58 9.24
CA PHE A 12 18.67 -7.05 10.42
C PHE A 12 17.15 -7.09 10.23
N ALA A 13 16.45 -7.60 11.25
CA ALA A 13 14.99 -7.67 11.26
C ALA A 13 14.34 -6.29 11.44
N LEU A 14 14.95 -5.45 12.28
CA LEU A 14 14.46 -4.13 12.65
C LEU A 14 15.64 -3.18 12.87
N GLY A 15 15.49 -1.95 12.39
CA GLY A 15 16.34 -0.82 12.72
C GLY A 15 15.48 0.32 13.23
N VAL A 16 15.96 1.02 14.25
CA VAL A 16 15.28 2.18 14.83
C VAL A 16 16.30 3.31 14.93
N GLN A 17 15.89 4.52 14.55
CA GLN A 17 16.71 5.72 14.62
C GLN A 17 15.90 6.86 15.23
N LEU A 18 16.44 7.48 16.29
CA LEU A 18 15.92 8.71 16.87
C LEU A 18 16.66 9.91 16.28
N ASN A 19 15.91 10.90 15.80
CA ASN A 19 16.46 12.15 15.26
C ASN A 19 15.90 13.31 16.09
N ILE A 20 16.77 14.10 16.71
CA ILE A 20 16.38 15.23 17.55
C ILE A 20 16.64 16.52 16.77
N PHE A 21 15.62 17.36 16.63
CA PHE A 21 15.71 18.65 15.96
C PHE A 21 16.17 19.74 16.94
N GLN A 22 16.75 20.82 16.40
CA GLN A 22 17.24 21.94 17.21
C GLN A 22 16.13 22.62 18.05
N CYS A 23 14.88 22.58 17.59
CA CYS A 23 13.73 23.12 18.31
C CYS A 23 13.23 22.22 19.47
N GLY A 24 13.88 21.09 19.73
CA GLY A 24 13.47 20.12 20.75
C GLY A 24 12.44 19.08 20.28
N GLY A 25 11.83 19.26 19.10
CA GLY A 25 11.06 18.21 18.45
C GLY A 25 11.94 17.02 18.07
N PHE A 26 11.34 15.85 17.82
CA PHE A 26 12.08 14.67 17.37
C PHE A 26 11.27 13.82 16.38
N ALA A 27 11.97 12.95 15.66
CA ALA A 27 11.39 11.96 14.76
C ALA A 27 11.99 10.56 15.04
N ILE A 28 11.11 9.56 15.14
CA ILE A 28 11.49 8.15 15.25
C ILE A 28 11.30 7.50 13.88
N ALA A 29 12.39 7.06 13.27
CA ALA A 29 12.36 6.26 12.06
C ALA A 29 12.52 4.79 12.39
N GLN A 30 11.60 3.95 11.92
CA GLN A 30 11.68 2.49 12.06
C GLN A 30 11.78 1.87 10.66
N CYS A 31 12.61 0.84 10.52
CA CYS A 31 12.75 0.08 9.29
C CYS A 31 12.70 -1.41 9.64
N LEU A 32 11.59 -2.06 9.30
CA LEU A 32 11.39 -3.48 9.53
C LEU A 32 11.49 -4.22 8.20
N THR A 33 12.16 -5.37 8.21
CA THR A 33 12.32 -6.17 6.99
C THR A 33 10.96 -6.69 6.49
N HIS A 34 10.62 -6.38 5.25
CA HIS A 34 9.36 -6.84 4.64
C HIS A 34 9.33 -8.37 4.47
N LYS A 35 10.46 -9.06 4.62
CA LYS A 35 10.52 -10.54 4.69
C LYS A 35 9.75 -11.10 5.88
N LEU A 36 9.67 -10.34 6.99
CA LEU A 36 9.07 -10.80 8.24
C LEU A 36 7.67 -10.26 8.46
N ALA A 37 7.36 -9.04 8.05
CA ALA A 37 6.07 -8.44 8.36
C ALA A 37 5.53 -7.54 7.26
N ASP A 38 4.20 -7.57 7.12
CA ASP A 38 3.46 -6.60 6.34
C ASP A 38 3.26 -5.28 7.11
N ALA A 39 2.69 -4.28 6.43
CA ALA A 39 2.47 -2.96 7.01
C ALA A 39 1.59 -3.00 8.27
N LEU A 40 0.56 -3.84 8.32
CA LEU A 40 -0.27 -3.96 9.52
C LEU A 40 0.55 -4.49 10.71
N SER A 41 1.35 -5.53 10.50
CA SER A 41 2.24 -6.06 11.53
C SER A 41 3.26 -5.02 11.98
N TYR A 42 3.80 -4.21 11.06
CA TYR A 42 4.70 -3.10 11.38
C TYR A 42 4.04 -2.05 12.29
N PHE A 43 2.84 -1.56 11.93
CA PHE A 43 2.15 -0.55 12.75
C PHE A 43 1.64 -1.14 14.07
N THR A 44 1.20 -2.40 14.09
CA THR A 44 0.84 -3.10 15.33
C THR A 44 2.05 -3.27 16.24
N PHE A 45 3.23 -3.63 15.70
CA PHE A 45 4.47 -3.69 16.46
C PHE A 45 4.80 -2.34 17.09
N SER A 46 4.75 -1.26 16.30
CA SER A 46 5.02 0.09 16.80
C SER A 46 4.06 0.46 17.94
N LYS A 47 2.76 0.15 17.79
CA LYS A 47 1.73 0.42 18.81
C LYS A 47 2.03 -0.36 20.10
N THR A 48 2.35 -1.65 19.96
CA THR A 48 2.72 -2.52 21.08
C THR A 48 4.01 -2.08 21.76
N TRP A 49 4.99 -1.60 21.00
CA TRP A 49 6.24 -1.07 21.54
C TRP A 49 5.98 0.18 22.39
N ALA A 50 5.15 1.10 21.90
CA ALA A 50 4.74 2.29 22.64
C ALA A 50 3.97 1.94 23.93
N ALA A 51 3.00 1.01 23.86
CA ALA A 51 2.27 0.53 25.03
C ALA A 51 3.18 -0.14 26.08
N THR A 52 4.15 -0.95 25.62
CA THR A 52 5.15 -1.58 26.49
C THR A 52 6.02 -0.54 27.20
N ALA A 53 6.44 0.52 26.51
CA ALA A 53 7.23 1.60 27.11
C ALA A 53 6.48 2.37 28.20
N ARG A 54 5.14 2.33 28.19
CA ARG A 54 4.25 2.89 29.23
C ARG A 54 3.86 1.89 30.31
N GLU A 55 4.40 0.68 30.27
CA GLU A 55 4.06 -0.40 31.22
C GLU A 55 2.55 -0.70 31.28
N GLU A 56 1.86 -0.64 30.13
CA GLU A 56 0.44 -0.92 30.09
C GLU A 56 0.13 -2.36 30.55
N PRO A 57 -0.89 -2.56 31.41
CA PRO A 57 -1.12 -3.85 32.07
C PRO A 57 -1.66 -4.93 31.13
N LYS A 58 -2.22 -4.55 29.97
CA LYS A 58 -2.89 -5.46 29.04
C LYS A 58 -2.45 -5.20 27.61
N ILE A 59 -1.37 -5.86 27.20
CA ILE A 59 -0.82 -5.78 25.85
C ILE A 59 -1.07 -7.11 25.14
N ALA A 60 -1.76 -7.06 24.00
CA ALA A 60 -1.95 -8.23 23.16
C ALA A 60 -0.60 -8.73 22.64
N GLN A 61 -0.30 -10.00 22.88
CA GLN A 61 0.94 -10.61 22.42
C GLN A 61 0.86 -10.94 20.92
N PRO A 62 1.93 -10.75 20.15
CA PRO A 62 1.93 -11.11 18.74
C PRO A 62 1.76 -12.62 18.54
N GLU A 63 0.91 -13.00 17.60
CA GLU A 63 0.68 -14.39 17.19
C GLU A 63 1.46 -14.69 15.91
N PHE A 64 2.44 -15.59 15.99
CA PHE A 64 3.28 -15.98 14.84
C PHE A 64 2.74 -17.24 14.15
N ILE A 65 1.58 -17.11 13.49
CA ILE A 65 0.84 -18.23 12.90
C ILE A 65 1.02 -18.39 11.38
N SER A 66 1.74 -17.48 10.72
CA SER A 66 1.86 -17.47 9.25
C SER A 66 2.38 -18.78 8.65
N ALA A 67 3.39 -19.41 9.27
CA ALA A 67 3.94 -20.68 8.78
C ALA A 67 3.00 -21.87 8.98
N THR A 68 2.11 -21.79 9.97
CA THR A 68 1.06 -22.80 10.20
C THR A 68 -0.08 -22.63 9.20
N LEU A 69 -0.47 -21.39 8.91
CA LEU A 69 -1.53 -21.09 7.95
C LEU A 69 -1.11 -21.34 6.51
N PHE A 70 0.15 -21.03 6.17
CA PHE A 70 0.70 -21.11 4.82
C PHE A 70 2.03 -21.89 4.86
N PRO A 71 1.98 -23.23 4.99
CA PRO A 71 3.18 -24.05 5.04
C PRO A 71 3.98 -23.89 3.75
N SER A 72 5.28 -23.64 3.89
CA SER A 72 6.17 -23.44 2.75
C SER A 72 6.30 -24.73 1.93
N ASN A 73 5.95 -24.66 0.63
CA ASN A 73 6.44 -25.64 -0.32
C ASN A 73 7.91 -25.28 -0.63
N LYS A 74 8.83 -26.25 -0.54
CA LYS A 74 10.28 -26.01 -0.64
C LYS A 74 10.76 -25.48 -2.01
N ASN A 75 9.85 -25.12 -2.91
CA ASN A 75 10.15 -24.78 -4.29
C ASN A 75 9.64 -23.36 -4.59
N LEU A 76 10.38 -22.34 -4.15
CA LEU A 76 10.11 -20.92 -4.45
C LEU A 76 10.62 -20.51 -5.84
N GLY A 77 10.66 -21.44 -6.81
CA GLY A 77 11.17 -21.18 -8.14
C GLY A 77 10.45 -20.00 -8.79
N GLY A 78 11.21 -18.94 -9.11
CA GLY A 78 10.70 -17.71 -9.73
C GLY A 78 10.43 -16.54 -8.77
N TYR A 79 10.66 -16.67 -7.46
CA TYR A 79 10.64 -15.53 -6.55
C TYR A 79 11.97 -14.78 -6.54
N ASP A 80 11.96 -13.53 -6.99
CA ASP A 80 13.04 -12.58 -6.74
C ASP A 80 12.50 -11.44 -5.85
N ALA A 81 13.12 -11.26 -4.68
CA ALA A 81 12.77 -10.18 -3.74
C ALA A 81 13.00 -8.77 -4.32
N ARG A 82 13.75 -8.67 -5.43
CA ARG A 82 13.99 -7.40 -6.16
C ARG A 82 12.93 -7.10 -7.21
N THR A 83 12.00 -8.01 -7.47
CA THR A 83 10.94 -7.82 -8.47
C THR A 83 10.18 -6.51 -8.23
N GLY A 84 10.16 -5.64 -9.22
CA GLY A 84 9.49 -4.34 -9.16
C GLY A 84 10.27 -3.23 -8.43
N ILE A 85 11.45 -3.52 -7.86
CA ILE A 85 12.31 -2.50 -7.25
C ILE A 85 12.97 -1.67 -8.35
N THR A 86 12.94 -0.35 -8.21
CA THR A 86 13.64 0.60 -9.08
C THR A 86 14.16 1.80 -8.28
N ARG A 87 15.32 2.31 -8.70
CA ARG A 87 15.87 3.59 -8.21
C ARG A 87 15.47 4.77 -9.09
N ASN A 88 15.05 4.52 -10.34
CA ASN A 88 14.68 5.57 -11.29
C ASN A 88 13.24 6.02 -11.06
N LYS A 89 13.00 6.76 -9.97
CA LYS A 89 11.68 7.30 -9.63
C LYS A 89 11.79 8.48 -8.67
N VAL A 90 10.73 9.29 -8.65
CA VAL A 90 10.47 10.31 -7.63
C VAL A 90 9.20 9.95 -6.86
N THR A 91 9.12 10.36 -5.59
CA THR A 91 7.93 10.14 -4.76
C THR A 91 7.39 11.47 -4.26
N ASN A 92 6.15 11.78 -4.62
CA ASN A 92 5.45 12.97 -4.14
C ASN A 92 4.30 12.57 -3.21
N ARG A 93 4.03 13.43 -2.22
CA ARG A 93 2.89 13.29 -1.30
C ARG A 93 1.78 14.24 -1.71
N PHE A 94 0.60 13.69 -1.96
CA PHE A 94 -0.61 14.43 -2.25
C PHE A 94 -1.65 14.15 -1.17
N VAL A 95 -2.35 15.17 -0.70
CA VAL A 95 -3.34 15.03 0.37
C VAL A 95 -4.73 15.22 -0.21
N PHE A 96 -5.65 14.32 0.13
CA PHE A 96 -7.05 14.39 -0.27
C PHE A 96 -7.92 14.56 0.97
N SER A 97 -8.69 15.64 1.03
CA SER A 97 -9.64 15.88 2.12
C SER A 97 -10.79 14.87 2.08
N ALA A 98 -11.48 14.74 3.21
CA ALA A 98 -12.69 13.93 3.29
C ALA A 98 -13.75 14.36 2.25
N SER A 99 -13.93 15.67 2.03
CA SER A 99 -14.90 16.18 1.05
C SER A 99 -14.55 15.77 -0.38
N ASN A 100 -13.28 15.91 -0.77
CA ASN A 100 -12.83 15.59 -2.12
C ASN A 100 -12.97 14.08 -2.39
N ILE A 101 -12.62 13.25 -1.41
CA ILE A 101 -12.82 11.80 -1.49
C ILE A 101 -14.32 11.46 -1.64
N GLU A 102 -15.19 12.13 -0.88
CA GLU A 102 -16.63 11.91 -0.98
C GLU A 102 -17.23 12.31 -2.33
N GLU A 103 -16.73 13.36 -2.96
CA GLU A 103 -17.09 13.73 -4.33
C GLU A 103 -16.67 12.65 -5.33
N LEU A 104 -15.42 12.18 -5.26
CA LEU A 104 -14.94 11.07 -6.09
C LEU A 104 -15.78 9.81 -5.91
N ARG A 105 -16.18 9.49 -4.67
CA ARG A 105 -17.06 8.35 -4.39
C ARG A 105 -18.41 8.51 -5.07
N LYS A 106 -19.02 9.70 -5.05
CA LYS A 106 -20.33 9.96 -5.67
C LYS A 106 -20.29 9.78 -7.18
N LEU A 107 -19.27 10.33 -7.86
CA LEU A 107 -19.09 10.22 -9.31
C LEU A 107 -19.01 8.77 -9.80
N GLN A 108 -18.62 7.85 -8.92
CA GLN A 108 -18.49 6.43 -9.22
C GLN A 108 -19.70 5.59 -8.80
N VAL A 109 -20.61 6.12 -7.95
CA VAL A 109 -21.86 5.44 -7.57
C VAL A 109 -22.80 5.34 -8.77
N ASP A 110 -22.91 6.40 -9.57
CA ASP A 110 -23.85 6.44 -10.71
C ASP A 110 -23.54 5.39 -11.78
N LYS A 111 -22.35 4.77 -11.72
CA LYS A 111 -21.88 3.74 -12.66
C LYS A 111 -21.66 2.37 -12.00
N ALA A 112 -21.82 2.25 -10.68
CA ALA A 112 -21.58 1.01 -9.92
C ALA A 112 -22.81 0.57 -9.12
N SER A 113 -23.03 -0.75 -9.00
CA SER A 113 -24.17 -1.29 -8.24
C SER A 113 -24.10 -1.01 -6.73
N THR A 114 -22.96 -0.59 -6.21
CA THR A 114 -22.69 -0.37 -4.78
C THR A 114 -21.65 0.72 -4.58
N ARG A 115 -21.79 1.52 -3.52
CA ARG A 115 -20.87 2.65 -3.23
C ARG A 115 -19.42 2.16 -3.05
N PRO A 116 -18.44 2.79 -3.73
CA PRO A 116 -17.02 2.48 -3.53
C PRO A 116 -16.56 2.89 -2.12
N SER A 117 -15.57 2.17 -1.59
CA SER A 117 -14.79 2.63 -0.44
C SER A 117 -13.92 3.83 -0.85
N CYS A 118 -13.42 4.59 0.14
CA CYS A 118 -12.52 5.71 -0.12
C CYS A 118 -11.28 5.30 -0.92
N VAL A 119 -10.69 4.15 -0.57
CA VAL A 119 -9.52 3.60 -1.26
C VAL A 119 -9.86 3.20 -2.69
N GLU A 120 -10.97 2.49 -2.92
CA GLU A 120 -11.37 2.12 -4.30
C GLU A 120 -11.61 3.35 -5.17
N ALA A 121 -12.32 4.35 -4.64
CA ALA A 121 -12.62 5.56 -5.39
C ALA A 121 -11.35 6.35 -5.74
N LEU A 122 -10.43 6.49 -4.77
CA LEU A 122 -9.18 7.21 -4.97
C LEU A 122 -8.20 6.44 -5.87
N SER A 123 -8.11 5.11 -5.74
CA SER A 123 -7.31 4.29 -6.66
C SER A 123 -7.80 4.39 -8.10
N SER A 124 -9.11 4.35 -8.30
CA SER A 124 -9.74 4.49 -9.63
C SER A 124 -9.43 5.86 -10.24
N PHE A 125 -9.60 6.93 -9.46
CA PHE A 125 -9.25 8.29 -9.89
C PHE A 125 -7.77 8.45 -10.25
N ILE A 126 -6.86 8.01 -9.35
CA ILE A 126 -5.42 8.10 -9.59
C ILE A 126 -5.01 7.27 -10.80
N LEU A 127 -5.63 6.11 -11.03
CA LEU A 127 -5.39 5.32 -12.22
C LEU A 127 -5.77 6.08 -13.49
N SER A 128 -6.93 6.74 -13.53
CA SER A 128 -7.33 7.56 -14.69
C SER A 128 -6.32 8.67 -14.98
N CYS A 129 -5.84 9.39 -13.95
CA CYS A 129 -4.80 10.40 -14.11
C CYS A 129 -3.45 9.79 -14.56
N PHE A 130 -3.10 8.61 -14.07
CA PHE A 130 -1.87 7.91 -14.45
C PHE A 130 -1.93 7.42 -15.91
N VAL A 131 -3.07 6.91 -16.36
CA VAL A 131 -3.31 6.54 -17.77
C VAL A 131 -3.11 7.75 -18.67
N GLU A 132 -3.67 8.90 -18.30
CA GLU A 132 -3.50 10.15 -19.05
C GLU A 132 -2.02 10.60 -19.07
N ALA A 133 -1.33 10.58 -17.93
CA ALA A 133 0.07 10.98 -17.81
C ALA A 133 1.04 10.05 -18.59
N THR A 134 0.64 8.81 -18.86
CA THR A 134 1.47 7.81 -19.54
C THR A 134 1.06 7.56 -20.99
N LYS A 135 -0.06 8.10 -21.49
CA LYS A 135 -0.61 7.80 -22.81
C LYS A 135 0.37 8.02 -23.98
N ASP A 136 1.24 9.02 -23.88
CA ASP A 136 2.23 9.37 -24.92
C ASP A 136 3.63 8.77 -24.68
N ILE A 137 3.78 7.93 -23.65
CA ILE A 137 5.07 7.32 -23.26
C ILE A 137 5.07 5.83 -23.65
N GLY A 138 6.14 5.37 -24.30
CA GLY A 138 6.30 3.97 -24.69
C GLY A 138 5.40 3.56 -25.86
N SER A 139 4.86 2.34 -25.83
CA SER A 139 4.00 1.82 -26.90
C SER A 139 2.68 2.60 -26.99
N ALA A 140 2.23 2.87 -28.22
CA ALA A 140 0.90 3.40 -28.51
C ALA A 140 -0.21 2.39 -28.17
N ASP A 141 0.10 1.10 -28.19
CA ASP A 141 -0.85 0.00 -27.96
C ASP A 141 -0.65 -0.65 -26.58
N LYS A 142 -0.73 0.16 -25.52
CA LYS A 142 -0.42 -0.30 -24.16
C LYS A 142 -1.64 -0.83 -23.40
N PHE A 143 -1.41 -1.85 -22.59
CA PHE A 143 -2.40 -2.41 -21.66
C PHE A 143 -2.07 -2.01 -20.23
N TYR A 144 -3.09 -1.70 -19.45
CA TYR A 144 -2.94 -1.35 -18.05
C TYR A 144 -3.34 -2.51 -17.14
N ARG A 145 -2.58 -2.67 -16.05
CA ARG A 145 -2.87 -3.62 -14.97
C ARG A 145 -2.79 -2.91 -13.62
N VAL A 146 -3.71 -3.29 -12.74
CA VAL A 146 -3.72 -2.81 -11.36
C VAL A 146 -3.32 -3.94 -10.42
N LEU A 147 -2.36 -3.64 -9.56
CA LEU A 147 -1.90 -4.52 -8.48
C LEU A 147 -2.38 -3.92 -7.16
N GLN A 148 -3.25 -4.62 -6.44
CA GLN A 148 -3.77 -4.16 -5.16
C GLN A 148 -3.30 -5.08 -4.04
N SER A 149 -2.55 -4.54 -3.06
CA SER A 149 -2.27 -5.27 -1.82
C SER A 149 -3.56 -5.42 -0.99
N VAL A 150 -3.88 -6.65 -0.58
CA VAL A 150 -5.09 -7.01 0.17
C VAL A 150 -4.69 -7.70 1.48
N ASN A 151 -5.08 -7.10 2.61
CA ASN A 151 -4.92 -7.72 3.92
C ASN A 151 -5.80 -8.97 4.02
N LEU A 152 -5.20 -10.12 4.32
CA LEU A 152 -5.92 -11.39 4.44
C LEU A 152 -6.60 -11.56 5.79
N ARG A 153 -6.15 -10.87 6.86
CA ARG A 153 -6.66 -11.10 8.22
C ARG A 153 -8.20 -11.02 8.30
N PRO A 154 -8.88 -10.01 7.71
CA PRO A 154 -10.34 -9.92 7.73
C PRO A 154 -11.06 -10.92 6.82
N ARG A 155 -10.33 -11.68 5.99
CA ARG A 155 -10.87 -12.59 4.98
C ARG A 155 -11.00 -14.03 5.50
N PHE A 156 -10.39 -14.35 6.63
CA PHE A 156 -10.58 -15.64 7.30
C PHE A 156 -11.96 -15.72 7.98
N ASP A 157 -12.41 -16.95 8.20
CA ASP A 157 -13.61 -17.25 8.98
C ASP A 157 -13.27 -18.23 10.13
N PRO A 158 -13.18 -17.75 11.39
CA PRO A 158 -13.34 -16.36 11.82
C PRO A 158 -12.16 -15.45 11.40
N PRO A 159 -12.34 -14.12 11.34
CA PRO A 159 -11.27 -13.17 11.04
C PRO A 159 -10.07 -13.31 11.99
N LEU A 160 -8.86 -13.22 11.44
CA LEU A 160 -7.65 -13.20 12.25
C LEU A 160 -7.51 -11.86 13.00
N PRO A 161 -7.00 -11.87 14.24
CA PRO A 161 -6.78 -10.64 14.98
C PRO A 161 -5.65 -9.78 14.37
N HIS A 162 -5.66 -8.48 14.66
CA HIS A 162 -4.64 -7.54 14.17
C HIS A 162 -3.22 -7.84 14.67
N HIS A 163 -3.09 -8.56 15.80
CA HIS A 163 -1.82 -9.00 16.36
C HIS A 163 -1.30 -10.33 15.77
N SER A 164 -2.00 -10.93 14.79
CA SER A 164 -1.40 -11.99 13.96
C SER A 164 -0.26 -11.39 13.13
N PHE A 165 0.97 -11.64 13.58
CA PHE A 165 2.18 -11.03 13.08
C PHE A 165 2.72 -11.80 11.88
N GLY A 166 3.08 -11.09 10.83
CA GLY A 166 3.70 -11.68 9.66
C GLY A 166 3.24 -11.03 8.35
N ASN A 167 3.72 -11.56 7.23
CA ASN A 167 3.12 -11.27 5.93
C ASN A 167 1.82 -12.05 5.77
N LEU A 168 0.68 -11.40 5.99
CA LEU A 168 -0.66 -11.95 5.79
C LEU A 168 -1.43 -11.06 4.81
N TYR A 169 -0.88 -10.90 3.62
CA TYR A 169 -1.46 -10.16 2.51
C TYR A 169 -1.27 -10.91 1.19
N LEU A 170 -2.09 -10.59 0.18
CA LEU A 170 -1.87 -10.98 -1.21
C LEU A 170 -1.87 -9.75 -2.11
N VAL A 171 -1.32 -9.90 -3.31
CA VAL A 171 -1.46 -8.91 -4.38
C VAL A 171 -2.53 -9.41 -5.34
N ALA A 172 -3.67 -8.73 -5.37
CA ALA A 172 -4.73 -8.95 -6.34
C ALA A 172 -4.34 -8.27 -7.66
N VAL A 173 -4.37 -8.99 -8.78
CA VAL A 173 -3.92 -8.51 -10.08
C VAL A 173 -5.07 -8.50 -11.08
N THR A 174 -5.39 -7.34 -11.66
CA THR A 174 -6.42 -7.26 -12.70
C THR A 174 -5.93 -7.87 -14.01
N ALA A 175 -6.88 -8.29 -14.86
CA ALA A 175 -6.56 -8.62 -16.24
C ALA A 175 -5.99 -7.37 -16.97
N PRO A 176 -5.10 -7.55 -17.95
CA PRO A 176 -4.67 -6.47 -18.83
C PRO A 176 -5.89 -5.87 -19.54
N SER A 177 -6.02 -4.55 -19.48
CA SER A 177 -7.16 -3.85 -20.09
C SER A 177 -6.72 -2.56 -20.75
N ARG A 178 -7.39 -2.18 -21.83
CA ARG A 178 -7.28 -0.83 -22.38
C ARG A 178 -8.17 0.06 -21.54
N ILE A 179 -7.55 1.00 -20.84
CA ILE A 179 -8.27 1.95 -20.00
C ILE A 179 -8.26 3.28 -20.76
N SER A 180 -9.46 3.80 -21.03
CA SER A 180 -9.64 5.15 -21.56
C SER A 180 -9.57 6.15 -20.41
N SER A 181 -9.00 7.34 -20.65
CA SER A 181 -9.05 8.41 -19.66
C SER A 181 -10.50 8.86 -19.42
N GLY A 182 -10.81 9.21 -18.16
CA GLY A 182 -12.13 9.70 -17.75
C GLY A 182 -13.19 8.65 -17.40
N GLU A 183 -12.95 7.35 -17.63
CA GLU A 183 -13.86 6.30 -17.19
C GLU A 183 -13.47 5.71 -15.82
N PRO A 184 -14.40 5.59 -14.86
CA PRO A 184 -14.12 4.91 -13.60
C PRO A 184 -13.72 3.46 -13.80
N PHE A 185 -12.60 3.06 -13.21
CA PHE A 185 -12.12 1.69 -13.24
C PHE A 185 -12.73 0.87 -12.11
N HIS A 186 -13.53 -0.14 -12.45
CA HIS A 186 -14.22 -1.00 -11.49
C HIS A 186 -13.48 -2.32 -11.18
N GLY A 187 -12.42 -2.64 -11.93
CA GLY A 187 -11.71 -3.92 -11.83
C GLY A 187 -11.04 -4.19 -10.47
N ILE A 188 -10.77 -3.15 -9.68
CA ILE A 188 -10.19 -3.29 -8.33
C ILE A 188 -11.14 -4.08 -7.41
N ARG A 189 -12.42 -3.72 -7.39
CA ARG A 189 -13.40 -4.40 -6.53
C ARG A 189 -13.56 -5.86 -6.91
N GLU A 190 -13.67 -6.12 -8.21
CA GLU A 190 -13.86 -7.47 -8.76
C GLU A 190 -12.67 -8.39 -8.44
N VAL A 191 -11.44 -7.88 -8.52
CA VAL A 191 -10.27 -8.70 -8.21
C VAL A 191 -10.13 -8.94 -6.71
N ILE A 192 -10.47 -7.96 -5.87
CA ILE A 192 -10.48 -8.13 -4.41
C ILE A 192 -11.55 -9.14 -4.00
N SER A 193 -12.74 -9.12 -4.60
CA SER A 193 -13.84 -10.03 -4.23
C SER A 193 -13.54 -11.50 -4.55
N LYS A 194 -12.61 -11.77 -5.48
CA LYS A 194 -12.14 -13.14 -5.79
C LYS A 194 -11.23 -13.73 -4.70
N ILE A 195 -10.76 -12.92 -3.75
CA ILE A 195 -9.99 -13.38 -2.58
C ILE A 195 -10.99 -13.66 -1.45
N ASP A 196 -11.74 -14.73 -1.62
CA ASP A 196 -12.71 -15.24 -0.65
C ASP A 196 -12.11 -16.39 0.20
N ASN A 197 -12.93 -16.96 1.07
CA ASN A 197 -12.55 -18.09 1.92
C ASN A 197 -12.13 -19.33 1.10
N ASP A 198 -12.73 -19.55 -0.07
CA ASP A 198 -12.42 -20.70 -0.91
C ASP A 198 -11.04 -20.54 -1.56
N TYR A 199 -10.73 -19.33 -2.02
CA TYR A 199 -9.39 -18.95 -2.49
C TYR A 199 -8.36 -19.12 -1.37
N LEU A 200 -8.66 -18.66 -0.16
CA LEU A 200 -7.76 -18.82 0.99
C LEU A 200 -7.49 -20.31 1.29
N ARG A 201 -8.52 -21.16 1.36
CA ARG A 201 -8.33 -22.60 1.61
C ARG A 201 -7.42 -23.26 0.56
N LYS A 202 -7.60 -22.91 -0.73
CA LYS A 202 -6.69 -23.37 -1.80
C LYS A 202 -5.26 -22.90 -1.56
N LEU A 203 -5.08 -21.63 -1.20
CA LEU A 203 -3.75 -21.08 -0.88
C LEU A 203 -3.09 -21.79 0.31
N GLN A 204 -3.85 -22.10 1.37
CA GLN A 204 -3.36 -22.84 2.54
C GLN A 204 -2.93 -24.27 2.20
N ASN A 205 -3.57 -24.91 1.22
CA ASN A 205 -3.17 -26.22 0.71
C ASN A 205 -1.92 -26.19 -0.19
N GLY A 206 -1.34 -25.02 -0.42
CA GLY A 206 -0.20 -24.83 -1.32
C GLY A 206 -0.59 -24.70 -2.79
N ASP A 207 -1.88 -24.80 -3.12
CA ASP A 207 -2.38 -24.48 -4.45
C ASP A 207 -2.28 -22.97 -4.68
N ASN A 208 -2.01 -22.54 -5.90
CA ASN A 208 -1.98 -21.12 -6.30
C ASN A 208 -0.86 -20.22 -5.72
N GLN A 209 -0.04 -20.68 -4.76
CA GLN A 209 1.07 -19.86 -4.24
C GLN A 209 2.09 -19.53 -5.33
N LEU A 210 2.53 -20.54 -6.08
CA LEU A 210 3.47 -20.39 -7.19
C LEU A 210 2.88 -19.59 -8.36
N SER A 211 1.60 -19.81 -8.70
CA SER A 211 0.96 -19.05 -9.78
C SER A 211 0.84 -17.58 -9.42
N SER A 212 0.51 -17.25 -8.17
CA SER A 212 0.42 -15.86 -7.69
C SER A 212 1.78 -15.15 -7.75
N ILE A 213 2.87 -15.83 -7.35
CA ILE A 213 4.24 -15.30 -7.46
C ILE A 213 4.62 -15.05 -8.92
N LYS A 214 4.33 -16.00 -9.81
CA LYS A 214 4.60 -15.86 -11.25
C LYS A 214 3.82 -14.72 -11.88
N THR A 215 2.50 -14.63 -11.62
CA THR A 215 1.66 -13.55 -12.14
C THR A 215 2.14 -12.18 -11.66
N LEU A 216 2.62 -12.07 -10.41
CA LEU A 216 3.21 -10.85 -9.90
C LEU A 216 4.51 -10.51 -10.64
N ALA A 217 5.42 -11.47 -10.82
CA ALA A 217 6.67 -11.27 -11.56
C ALA A 217 6.43 -10.84 -13.01
N GLU A 218 5.50 -11.50 -13.70
CA GLU A 218 5.07 -11.15 -15.06
C GLU A 218 4.48 -9.74 -15.15
N SER A 219 3.84 -9.23 -14.08
CA SER A 219 3.26 -7.88 -14.06
C SER A 219 4.32 -6.77 -14.02
N TYR A 220 5.57 -7.12 -13.71
CA TYR A 220 6.73 -6.21 -13.75
C TYR A 220 7.66 -6.48 -14.93
N ALA A 221 7.35 -7.46 -15.78
CA ALA A 221 8.12 -7.70 -16.99
C ALA A 221 7.99 -6.51 -17.97
N GLU A 222 9.09 -6.15 -18.63
CA GLU A 222 9.10 -5.08 -19.62
C GLU A 222 8.29 -5.48 -20.87
N GLY A 223 7.56 -4.52 -21.46
CA GLY A 223 6.76 -4.75 -22.66
C GLY A 223 5.61 -3.74 -22.80
N GLU A 224 4.52 -4.17 -23.43
CA GLU A 224 3.32 -3.35 -23.69
C GLU A 224 2.43 -3.17 -22.45
N GLN A 225 2.80 -3.75 -21.31
CA GLN A 225 2.02 -3.70 -20.07
C GLN A 225 2.54 -2.58 -19.15
N VAL A 226 1.65 -1.67 -18.75
CA VAL A 226 1.92 -0.64 -17.75
C VAL A 226 1.17 -0.99 -16.48
N THR A 227 1.91 -1.19 -15.41
CA THR A 227 1.37 -1.57 -14.11
C THR A 227 1.34 -0.38 -13.16
N LEU A 228 0.23 -0.22 -12.42
CA LEU A 228 0.13 0.67 -11.27
C LEU A 228 -0.25 -0.15 -10.02
N SER A 229 0.59 -0.05 -8.99
CA SER A 229 0.44 -0.77 -7.74
C SER A 229 -0.14 0.12 -6.65
N PHE A 230 -1.07 -0.41 -5.87
CA PHE A 230 -1.69 0.27 -4.73
C PHE A 230 -1.50 -0.54 -3.46
N SER A 231 -1.03 0.13 -2.42
CA SER A 231 -1.02 -0.36 -1.04
C SER A 231 -1.77 0.62 -0.15
N SER A 232 -2.55 0.11 0.80
CA SER A 232 -3.36 0.95 1.69
C SER A 232 -3.06 0.62 3.14
N TYR A 233 -2.61 1.62 3.89
CA TYR A 233 -2.45 1.57 5.33
C TYR A 233 -3.62 2.25 6.06
N CYS A 234 -4.66 2.68 5.33
CA CYS A 234 -5.88 3.19 5.93
C CYS A 234 -6.48 2.19 6.93
N ARG A 235 -6.95 2.71 8.07
CA ARG A 235 -7.46 2.01 9.25
C ARG A 235 -6.43 1.20 10.03
N PHE A 236 -5.13 1.32 9.72
CA PHE A 236 -4.06 0.77 10.56
C PHE A 236 -3.75 1.74 11.72
N PRO A 237 -3.09 1.27 12.80
CA PRO A 237 -2.81 2.10 13.97
C PRO A 237 -1.63 3.07 13.76
N LEU A 238 -1.68 3.91 12.72
CA LEU A 238 -0.60 4.84 12.36
C LEU A 238 -0.27 5.80 13.50
N TYR A 239 -1.30 6.45 14.05
CA TYR A 239 -1.18 7.51 15.06
C TYR A 239 -1.39 7.01 16.50
N ASP A 240 -1.52 5.70 16.71
CA ASP A 240 -1.71 5.09 18.05
C ASP A 240 -0.39 4.89 18.81
N ASN A 241 0.72 5.39 18.26
CA ASN A 241 2.07 5.24 18.78
C ASN A 241 2.41 6.32 19.81
N ASP A 242 1.95 6.15 21.05
CA ASP A 242 2.20 7.09 22.14
C ASP A 242 3.05 6.45 23.22
N PHE A 243 4.31 6.90 23.34
CA PHE A 243 5.29 6.39 24.30
C PHE A 243 5.18 7.04 25.69
N GLY A 244 4.17 7.89 25.92
CA GLY A 244 3.95 8.62 27.18
C GLY A 244 4.10 10.13 27.05
N TRP A 245 4.61 10.61 25.92
CA TRP A 245 4.74 12.04 25.58
C TRP A 245 3.70 12.53 24.57
N GLY A 246 2.66 11.72 24.32
CA GLY A 246 1.59 12.03 23.38
C GLY A 246 1.76 11.33 22.03
N ARG A 247 0.68 11.38 21.25
CA ARG A 247 0.62 10.78 19.90
C ARG A 247 1.46 11.58 18.89
N PRO A 248 1.92 10.95 17.79
CA PRO A 248 2.72 11.63 16.79
C PRO A 248 1.99 12.84 16.20
N THR A 249 2.72 13.94 15.97
CA THR A 249 2.20 15.08 15.20
C THR A 249 1.93 14.69 13.76
N TRP A 250 2.79 13.86 13.17
CA TRP A 250 2.68 13.37 11.81
C TRP A 250 3.32 11.99 11.70
N VAL A 251 2.75 11.13 10.85
CA VAL A 251 3.31 9.82 10.49
C VAL A 251 3.38 9.76 8.98
N GLY A 252 4.58 9.59 8.44
CA GLY A 252 4.81 9.54 7.01
C GLY A 252 5.54 8.29 6.55
N SER A 253 5.44 8.01 5.25
CA SER A 253 6.22 6.96 4.59
C SER A 253 7.50 7.55 3.97
N PRO A 254 8.63 6.84 4.04
CA PRO A 254 9.75 7.18 3.16
C PRO A 254 9.38 6.87 1.69
N ALA A 255 10.23 7.34 0.78
CA ALA A 255 10.07 7.10 -0.65
C ALA A 255 10.39 5.63 -1.00
N LEU A 256 9.39 4.74 -0.86
CA LEU A 256 9.51 3.30 -1.15
C LEU A 256 10.07 3.03 -2.56
N THR A 257 10.87 1.99 -2.71
CA THR A 257 11.71 1.75 -3.90
C THR A 257 11.01 0.95 -5.00
N PHE A 258 9.68 0.92 -5.04
CA PHE A 258 8.91 0.17 -6.05
C PHE A 258 8.49 1.05 -7.22
N LYS A 259 8.53 0.47 -8.42
CA LYS A 259 8.04 1.10 -9.65
C LYS A 259 6.53 1.29 -9.57
N ASN A 260 6.05 2.47 -9.97
CA ASN A 260 4.62 2.80 -10.10
C ASN A 260 3.81 2.40 -8.87
N LEU A 261 4.22 2.86 -7.69
CA LEU A 261 3.58 2.52 -6.42
C LEU A 261 2.85 3.72 -5.84
N VAL A 262 1.59 3.51 -5.48
CA VAL A 262 0.76 4.43 -4.71
C VAL A 262 0.52 3.82 -3.34
N THR A 263 0.85 4.56 -2.28
CA THR A 263 0.59 4.15 -0.89
C THR A 263 -0.36 5.13 -0.22
N PHE A 264 -1.44 4.63 0.36
CA PHE A 264 -2.42 5.43 1.09
C PHE A 264 -2.22 5.36 2.60
N MET A 265 -2.26 6.52 3.26
CA MET A 265 -2.17 6.66 4.71
C MET A 265 -3.29 7.58 5.19
N ASP A 266 -3.97 7.22 6.29
CA ASP A 266 -4.96 8.12 6.86
C ASP A 266 -4.30 9.40 7.39
N THR A 267 -4.97 10.53 7.20
CA THR A 267 -4.60 11.78 7.87
C THR A 267 -4.90 11.70 9.37
N LYS A 268 -4.20 12.48 10.18
CA LYS A 268 -4.35 12.47 11.65
C LYS A 268 -5.76 12.83 12.11
N ILE A 269 -6.39 13.82 11.48
CA ILE A 269 -7.71 14.35 11.83
C ILE A 269 -8.84 13.39 11.38
N GLY A 270 -8.50 12.37 10.57
CA GLY A 270 -9.43 11.37 10.06
C GLY A 270 -10.21 11.86 8.83
N GLY A 271 -10.75 10.91 8.07
CA GLY A 271 -11.55 11.16 6.87
C GLY A 271 -10.75 11.55 5.62
N GLY A 272 -9.62 12.25 5.75
CA GLY A 272 -8.69 12.52 4.65
C GLY A 272 -7.63 11.42 4.47
N ILE A 273 -7.03 11.35 3.28
CA ILE A 273 -6.00 10.37 2.90
C ILE A 273 -4.78 11.09 2.31
N GLU A 274 -3.58 10.73 2.77
CA GLU A 274 -2.32 11.06 2.10
C GLU A 274 -1.97 9.93 1.11
N ALA A 275 -1.75 10.30 -0.16
CA ALA A 275 -1.25 9.41 -1.19
C ALA A 275 0.23 9.71 -1.47
N TYR A 276 1.08 8.72 -1.22
CA TYR A 276 2.48 8.73 -1.62
C TYR A 276 2.59 8.05 -2.99
N ILE A 277 2.80 8.84 -4.02
CA ILE A 277 2.79 8.39 -5.41
C ILE A 277 4.24 8.35 -5.91
N SER A 278 4.70 7.19 -6.34
CA SER A 278 6.07 6.91 -6.78
C SER A 278 6.09 6.55 -8.26
N LEU A 279 6.60 7.44 -9.11
CA LEU A 279 6.60 7.33 -10.57
C LEU A 279 7.97 7.72 -11.14
N GLU A 280 8.23 7.36 -12.39
CA GLU A 280 9.36 7.93 -13.14
C GLU A 280 9.23 9.45 -13.24
N GLU A 281 10.35 10.18 -13.28
CA GLU A 281 10.37 11.64 -13.15
C GLU A 281 9.54 12.35 -14.23
N GLU A 282 9.65 11.93 -15.49
CA GLU A 282 8.84 12.47 -16.60
C GLU A 282 7.34 12.25 -16.38
N VAL A 283 6.95 11.06 -15.92
CA VAL A 283 5.56 10.71 -15.65
C VAL A 283 5.01 11.53 -14.48
N MET A 284 5.79 11.66 -13.41
CA MET A 284 5.41 12.48 -12.25
C MET A 284 5.22 13.94 -12.65
N ALA A 285 6.07 14.49 -13.52
CA ALA A 285 5.95 15.87 -13.98
C ALA A 285 4.61 16.10 -14.69
N LYS A 286 4.22 15.20 -15.61
CA LYS A 286 2.91 15.25 -16.29
C LYS A 286 1.76 15.09 -15.29
N PHE A 287 1.82 14.05 -14.46
CA PHE A 287 0.81 13.73 -13.46
C PHE A 287 0.56 14.87 -12.46
N ALA A 288 1.63 15.48 -11.94
CA ALA A 288 1.54 16.57 -10.95
C ALA A 288 1.14 17.92 -11.57
N SER A 289 1.12 18.03 -12.90
CA SER A 289 0.66 19.22 -13.64
C SER A 289 -0.78 19.10 -14.14
N ASP A 290 -1.41 17.92 -13.98
CA ASP A 290 -2.77 17.66 -14.43
C ASP A 290 -3.79 18.46 -13.61
N VAL A 291 -4.59 19.27 -14.29
CA VAL A 291 -5.55 20.21 -13.67
C VAL A 291 -6.70 19.45 -13.00
N ASP A 292 -7.17 18.36 -13.61
CA ASP A 292 -8.25 17.55 -13.07
C ASP A 292 -7.78 16.81 -11.81
N PHE A 293 -6.54 16.34 -11.80
CA PHE A 293 -5.88 15.77 -10.62
C PHE A 293 -5.78 16.81 -9.49
N LEU A 294 -5.20 17.97 -9.78
CA LEU A 294 -4.95 19.03 -8.81
C LEU A 294 -6.25 19.60 -8.20
N ALA A 295 -7.37 19.56 -8.93
CA ALA A 295 -8.67 19.99 -8.41
C ALA A 295 -9.11 19.21 -7.15
N TYR A 296 -8.67 17.96 -6.99
CA TYR A 296 -8.99 17.13 -5.83
C TYR A 296 -7.87 17.09 -4.77
N VAL A 297 -6.71 17.72 -5.03
CA VAL A 297 -5.61 17.79 -4.07
C VAL A 297 -5.81 18.95 -3.10
N SER A 298 -5.72 18.66 -1.81
CA SER A 298 -5.79 19.65 -0.74
C SER A 298 -4.45 20.39 -0.55
N PRO A 299 -4.46 21.68 -0.20
CA PRO A 299 -3.24 22.42 0.10
C PRO A 299 -2.46 21.80 1.26
N SER A 300 -1.13 21.78 1.17
CA SER A 300 -0.23 21.01 2.04
C SER A 300 -0.21 21.40 3.54
N GLY A 301 -1.04 22.34 3.98
CA GLY A 301 -1.11 22.83 5.37
C GLY A 301 -2.45 22.64 6.09
N VAL A 302 -3.47 22.04 5.46
CA VAL A 302 -4.85 22.03 6.01
C VAL A 302 -5.12 20.82 6.93
N LEU A 303 -4.31 19.77 6.89
CA LEU A 303 -4.67 18.44 7.44
C LEU A 303 -3.62 17.81 8.38
N ASN A 304 -2.61 18.57 8.82
CA ASN A 304 -1.60 18.13 9.81
C ASN A 304 -2.06 18.38 11.24
#